data_AF-A0A6J4JNW2-F1
#
_entry.id   AF-A0A6J4JNW2-F1
#
_cell.length_a   1.000
_cell.length_b   1.000
_cell.length_c   1.000
_cell.angle_alpha   90.00
_cell.angle_beta   90.00
_cell.angle_gamma   90.00
#
_symmetry.space_group_name_H-M   'P 1'
#
loop_
_entity.id
_entity.type
_entity.pdbx_description
1 polymer ?
#
loop_
_entity_poly.entity_id
_entity_poly.type
_entity_poly.pdbx_seq_one_letter_code
_entity_poly.pdbx_strand_id
1 'polypeptide(L)' 'MRLLMLNPNTSQSVTDLIAAAARAAASPGTDILPMTAP' A
#
# COMPACT_ATOMS: atom_id res chain seq x y z
N MET A 1 1.58 13.48 -4.80
CA MET A 1 0.48 13.20 -3.85
C MET A 1 0.88 12.00 -3.01
N ARG A 2 0.54 11.95 -1.71
CA ARG A 2 0.87 10.81 -0.85
C ARG A 2 -0.39 10.12 -0.37
N LEU A 3 -0.50 8.82 -0.61
CA LEU A 3 -1.67 8.01 -0.25
C LEU A 3 -1.30 7.01 0.83
N LEU A 4 -2.06 7.01 1.93
CA LEU A 4 -1.99 5.97 2.95
C LEU A 4 -2.84 4.78 2.49
N MET A 5 -2.20 3.63 2.30
CA MET A 5 -2.84 2.38 1.91
C MET A 5 -2.93 1.48 3.14
N LEU A 6 -4.15 1.36 3.67
CA LEU A 6 -4.42 0.57 4.87
C LEU A 6 -4.81 -0.84 4.49
N ASN A 7 -4.08 -1.81 5.04
CA ASN A 7 -4.52 -3.18 5.08
C ASN A 7 -5.20 -3.46 6.44
N PRO A 8 -6.51 -3.77 6.48
CA PRO A 8 -7.23 -4.00 7.73
C PRO A 8 -6.94 -5.36 8.38
N ASN A 9 -6.27 -6.28 7.67
CA ASN A 9 -5.74 -7.48 8.30
C ASN A 9 -4.33 -7.24 8.87
N THR A 10 -3.85 -8.20 9.66
CA THR A 10 -2.56 -8.13 10.38
C THR A 10 -1.41 -8.80 9.62
N SER A 11 -1.65 -9.27 8.40
CA SER A 11 -0.66 -9.99 7.60
C SER A 11 0.21 -9.02 6.80
N GLN A 12 1.48 -8.91 7.17
CA GLN A 12 2.45 -8.09 6.43
C GLN A 12 2.57 -8.51 4.96
N SER A 13 2.55 -9.82 4.68
CA SER A 13 2.62 -10.35 3.32
C SER A 13 1.45 -9.89 2.43
N VAL A 14 0.27 -9.69 3.02
CA VAL A 14 -0.89 -9.15 2.30
C VAL A 14 -0.69 -7.65 2.03
N THR A 15 -0.14 -6.90 2.99
CA THR A 15 0.23 -5.50 2.79
C THR A 15 1.23 -5.33 1.64
N ASP A 16 2.24 -6.19 1.56
CA ASP A 16 3.26 -6.14 0.51
C ASP A 16 2.66 -6.43 -0.87
N LEU A 17 1.77 -7.42 -0.97
CA LEU A 17 1.06 -7.76 -2.21
C LEU A 17 0.20 -6.59 -2.71
N ILE A 18 -0.59 -5.96 -1.84
CA ILE A 18 -1.44 -4.83 -2.21
C ILE A 18 -0.57 -3.61 -2.56
N ALA A 19 0.51 -3.36 -1.82
CA ALA A 19 1.41 -2.24 -2.09
C ALA A 19 2.09 -2.37 -3.45
N ALA A 20 2.45 -3.58 -3.87
CA ALA A 20 2.98 -3.83 -5.21
C ALA A 20 1.97 -3.48 -6.30
N ALA A 21 0.71 -3.92 -6.16
CA ALA A 21 -0.36 -3.59 -7.09
C ALA A 21 -0.66 -2.07 -7.11
N ALA A 22 -0.71 -1.43 -5.95
CA ALA A 22 -0.96 0.01 -5.83
C ALA A 22 0.12 0.84 -6.51
N ARG A 23 1.41 0.49 -6.33
CA ARG A 23 2.53 1.19 -6.97
C ARG A 23 2.54 1.01 -8.47
N ALA A 24 2.19 -0.17 -8.97
CA ALA A 24 2.12 -0.43 -10.41
C ALA A 24 1.04 0.42 -11.12
N ALA A 25 -0.06 0.73 -10.42
CA ALA A 25 -1.15 1.54 -10.94
C ALA A 25 -0.99 3.05 -10.69
N ALA A 26 -0.03 3.46 -9.86
CA ALA A 26 0.10 4.84 -9.41
C ALA A 26 0.60 5.76 -10.53
N SER A 27 -0.05 6.92 -10.71
CA SER A 27 0.45 7.96 -11.64
C SER A 27 1.79 8.54 -11.15
N PRO A 28 2.67 9.02 -12.06
CA PRO A 28 3.94 9.63 -11.68
C PRO A 28 3.80 10.70 -10.59
N GLY A 29 4.69 10.64 -9.59
CA GLY A 29 4.65 11.55 -8.43
C GLY A 29 3.61 11.18 -7.36
N THR A 30 3.01 9.99 -7.42
CA THR A 30 2.16 9.44 -6.36
C THR A 30 2.95 8.47 -5.47
N ASP A 31 3.07 8.80 -4.19
CA ASP A 31 3.73 7.97 -3.19
C ASP A 31 2.71 7.09 -2.47
N ILE A 32 2.95 5.77 -2.47
CA ILE A 32 2.15 4.80 -1.72
C ILE A 32 2.83 4.50 -0.38
N LEU A 33 2.16 4.85 0.72
CA LEU A 33 2.56 4.53 2.08
C LEU A 33 1.73 3.35 2.60
N PRO A 34 2.26 2.12 2.61
CA PRO A 34 1.53 0.97 3.14
C PRO A 34 1.56 0.93 4.68
N MET A 35 0.46 0.50 5.29
CA MET A 35 0.38 0.16 6.72
C MET A 35 -0.45 -1.10 6.95
N THR A 36 0.03 -1.95 7.85
CA THR A 36 -0.62 -3.17 8.33
C THR A 36 -1.29 -2.88 9.67
N ALA A 37 -2.47 -3.45 9.92
CA ALA A 37 -3.11 -3.40 11.23
C ALA A 37 -2.24 -4.10 12.29
N PRO A 38 -2.28 -3.64 13.57
CA PRO A 38 -1.51 -4.25 14.66
C PRO A 38 -1.94 -5.68 14.98
#